data_AF-A0A0R2U9U8-F1
#
_entry.id   AF-A0A0R2U9U8-F1
#
_cell.length_a   1.000
_cell.length_b   1.000
_cell.length_c   1.000
_cell.angle_alpha   90.00
_cell.angle_beta   90.00
_cell.angle_gamma   90.00
#
_symmetry.space_group_name_H-M   'P 1'
#
loop_
_entity.id
_entity.type
_entity.pdbx_description
1 polymer ?
#
loop_
_entity_poly.entity_id
_entity_poly.type
_entity_poly.pdbx_seq_one_letter_code
_entity_poly.pdbx_strand_id
1 'polypeptide(L)'
;MQEVGVADKAAEGYRRWFVSRLKLLEKSLDAKEYLCSNRFTIADICVSYAIYLAKTLQIEEALKPNIKRWSDMLFERPGFRRAIANRFMNPE
;
A
#
# COMPACT_ATOMS: atom_id res chain seq x y z
N MET A 1 29.25 10.63 1.27
CA MET A 1 29.08 9.17 1.44
C MET A 1 28.34 8.97 2.75
N GLN A 2 27.16 8.34 2.77
CA GLN A 2 26.46 8.05 4.03
C GLN A 2 27.27 7.05 4.86
N GLU A 3 27.24 7.20 6.19
CA GLU A 3 27.85 6.23 7.10
C GLU A 3 27.18 4.87 6.97
N VAL A 4 27.99 3.81 7.00
CA VAL A 4 27.55 2.42 6.91
C VAL A 4 26.54 2.12 8.03
N GLY A 5 25.36 1.60 7.67
CA GLY A 5 24.29 1.25 8.61
C GLY A 5 23.30 2.37 8.96
N VAL A 6 23.53 3.63 8.55
CA VAL A 6 22.55 4.72 8.75
C VAL A 6 21.31 4.50 7.86
N ALA A 7 21.52 4.08 6.61
CA ALA A 7 20.44 3.77 5.68
C ALA A 7 19.56 2.61 6.17
N ASP A 8 20.17 1.55 6.71
CA ASP A 8 19.45 0.39 7.23
C ASP A 8 18.60 0.75 8.46
N LYS A 9 19.16 1.53 9.39
CA LYS A 9 18.41 2.04 10.56
C LYS A 9 17.24 2.93 10.15
N ALA A 10 17.44 3.78 9.13
CA ALA A 10 16.37 4.62 8.61
C ALA A 10 15.26 3.77 7.97
N ALA A 11 15.61 2.79 7.13
CA ALA A 11 14.65 1.89 6.47
C ALA A 11 13.80 1.13 7.51
N GLU A 12 14.45 0.56 8.52
CA GLU A 12 13.77 -0.16 9.59
C GLU A 12 12.89 0.76 10.46
N GLY A 13 13.35 1.99 10.73
CA GLY A 13 12.53 3.01 11.40
C GLY A 13 11.25 3.34 10.61
N TYR A 14 11.38 3.54 9.30
CA TYR A 14 10.23 3.78 8.42
C TYR A 14 9.29 2.58 8.33
N ARG A 15 9.82 1.34 8.27
CA ARG A 15 9.01 0.12 8.28
C ARG A 15 8.09 0.09 9.51
N ARG A 16 8.64 0.30 10.71
CA ARG A 16 7.86 0.30 11.96
C ARG A 16 6.83 1.42 12.02
N TRP A 17 7.21 2.62 11.58
CA TRP A 17 6.30 3.76 11.52
C TRP A 17 5.13 3.48 10.55
N PHE A 18 5.43 2.96 9.36
CA PHE A 18 4.45 2.60 8.35
C PHE A 18 3.44 1.57 8.88
N VAL A 19 3.92 0.43 9.38
CA VAL A 19 3.06 -0.63 9.93
C VAL A 19 2.19 -0.10 11.09
N SER A 20 2.72 0.80 11.92
CA SER A 20 1.96 1.43 13.00
C SER A 20 0.80 2.29 12.49
N ARG A 21 1.00 3.04 11.39
CA ARG A 21 -0.04 3.88 10.77
C ARG A 21 -1.16 3.06 10.12
N LEU A 22 -0.86 1.84 9.65
CA LEU A 22 -1.85 0.94 9.06
C LEU A 22 -2.91 0.46 10.07
N LYS A 23 -2.67 0.59 11.38
CA LYS A 23 -3.69 0.26 12.41
C LYS A 23 -4.97 1.08 12.22
N LEU A 24 -4.86 2.36 11.84
CA LEU A 24 -6.03 3.21 11.59
C LEU A 24 -6.74 2.80 10.29
N LEU A 25 -5.98 2.47 9.24
CA LEU A 25 -6.53 2.02 7.97
C LEU A 25 -7.32 0.72 8.14
N GLU A 26 -6.73 -0.27 8.80
CA GLU A 26 -7.38 -1.57 9.06
C GLU A 26 -8.72 -1.39 9.78
N LYS A 27 -8.73 -0.60 10.86
CA LYS A 27 -9.95 -0.27 11.62
C LYS A 27 -10.98 0.48 10.78
N SER A 28 -10.53 1.39 9.93
CA SER A 28 -11.44 2.18 9.07
C SER A 28 -12.14 1.31 8.02
N LEU A 29 -11.51 0.20 7.62
CA LEU A 29 -12.00 -0.74 6.62
C LEU A 29 -12.88 -1.86 7.20
N ASP A 30 -13.03 -1.98 8.53
CA ASP A 30 -13.89 -2.98 9.18
C ASP A 30 -15.33 -2.92 8.66
N ALA A 31 -15.87 -1.71 8.53
CA ALA A 31 -17.27 -1.47 8.14
C ALA A 31 -17.41 -0.85 6.74
N LYS A 32 -16.34 -0.86 5.93
CA LYS A 32 -16.30 -0.12 4.66
C LYS A 32 -15.70 -0.93 3.53
N GLU A 33 -16.42 -0.96 2.41
CA GLU A 33 -15.87 -1.53 1.17
C GLU A 33 -14.79 -0.62 0.56
N TYR A 34 -15.04 0.71 0.57
CA TYR A 34 -14.15 1.77 0.08
C TYR A 34 -13.96 2.87 1.13
N LEU A 35 -12.88 3.64 1.04
CA LEU A 35 -12.52 4.62 2.08
C LEU A 35 -13.57 5.74 2.26
N CYS A 36 -14.16 6.20 1.16
CA CYS A 36 -15.07 7.35 1.15
C CYS A 36 -16.36 7.04 0.41
N SER A 37 -17.49 7.50 0.97
CA SER A 37 -18.80 7.55 0.31
C SER A 37 -19.29 6.22 -0.30
N ASN A 38 -18.88 5.09 0.25
CA ASN A 38 -19.27 3.75 -0.20
C ASN A 38 -19.09 3.50 -1.71
N ARG A 39 -18.06 4.10 -2.32
CA ARG A 39 -17.70 3.87 -3.73
C ARG A 39 -16.20 4.06 -3.93
N PHE A 40 -15.67 3.58 -5.05
CA PHE A 40 -14.28 3.83 -5.43
C PHE A 40 -14.02 5.33 -5.67
N THR A 41 -13.03 5.89 -4.97
CA THR A 41 -12.65 7.30 -5.07
C THR A 41 -11.13 7.49 -5.18
N ILE A 42 -10.70 8.73 -5.37
CA ILE A 42 -9.27 9.09 -5.32
C ILE A 42 -8.62 8.74 -3.97
N ALA A 43 -9.37 8.72 -2.86
CA ALA A 43 -8.84 8.29 -1.57
C ALA A 43 -8.31 6.85 -1.64
N ASP A 44 -9.05 5.97 -2.31
CA ASP A 44 -8.64 4.58 -2.50
C ASP A 44 -7.38 4.47 -3.36
N ILE A 45 -7.28 5.27 -4.42
CA ILE A 45 -6.09 5.33 -5.29
C ILE A 45 -4.86 5.79 -4.50
N CYS A 46 -4.96 6.92 -3.79
CA CYS A 46 -3.83 7.48 -3.07
C CYS A 46 -3.32 6.58 -1.94
N VAL A 47 -4.23 5.97 -1.18
CA VAL A 47 -3.84 5.14 -0.03
C VAL A 47 -3.36 3.75 -0.47
N SER A 48 -3.95 3.18 -1.52
CA SER A 48 -3.60 1.81 -1.98
C SER A 48 -2.20 1.74 -2.58
N TYR A 49 -1.66 2.86 -3.10
CA TYR A 49 -0.28 2.92 -3.57
C TYR A 49 0.73 2.50 -2.48
N ALA A 50 0.52 2.94 -1.23
CA ALA A 50 1.41 2.55 -0.13
C ALA A 50 1.38 1.03 0.13
N ILE A 51 0.22 0.39 -0.08
CA ILE A 51 0.07 -1.07 0.06
C ILE A 51 0.70 -1.81 -1.12
N TYR A 52 0.59 -1.26 -2.34
CA TYR A 52 1.29 -1.79 -3.50
C TYR A 52 2.82 -1.76 -3.31
N LEU A 53 3.35 -0.66 -2.78
CA LEU A 53 4.77 -0.55 -2.44
C LEU A 53 5.17 -1.56 -1.35
N ALA A 54 4.36 -1.71 -0.30
CA ALA A 54 4.59 -2.70 0.74
C ALA A 54 4.65 -4.13 0.20
N LYS A 55 3.75 -4.51 -0.73
CA LYS A 55 3.81 -5.79 -1.45
C LYS A 55 5.11 -5.96 -2.25
N THR A 56 5.52 -4.91 -2.97
CA THR A 56 6.77 -4.92 -3.76
C THR A 56 8.01 -5.09 -2.88
N LEU A 57 7.98 -4.52 -1.67
CA LEU A 57 9.04 -4.62 -0.66
C LEU A 57 8.90 -5.84 0.27
N GLN A 58 7.92 -6.72 0.05
CA GLN A 58 7.67 -7.91 0.88
C GLN A 58 7.45 -7.59 2.38
N ILE A 59 6.74 -6.49 2.67
CA ILE A 59 6.35 -6.09 4.02
C ILE A 59 4.97 -6.71 4.33
N GLU A 60 4.96 -8.01 4.63
CA GLU A 60 3.74 -8.80 4.85
C GLU A 60 2.90 -8.29 6.03
N GLU A 61 3.52 -7.66 7.03
CA GLU A 61 2.84 -7.09 8.21
C GLU A 61 1.87 -5.96 7.84
N ALA A 62 1.98 -5.42 6.62
CA ALA A 62 1.06 -4.43 6.08
C ALA A 62 -0.29 -5.04 5.63
N LEU A 63 -0.35 -6.34 5.35
CA LEU A 63 -1.49 -7.01 4.72
C LEU A 63 -2.41 -7.67 5.76
N LYS A 64 -2.87 -6.86 6.73
CA LYS A 64 -3.93 -7.28 7.64
C LYS A 64 -5.24 -7.60 6.88
N PRO A 65 -6.16 -8.39 7.45
CA PRO A 65 -7.30 -8.94 6.73
C PRO A 65 -8.12 -7.92 5.93
N ASN A 66 -8.48 -6.78 6.52
CA ASN A 66 -9.29 -5.79 5.80
C ASN A 66 -8.50 -5.04 4.75
N ILE A 67 -7.25 -4.66 5.05
CA ILE A 67 -6.35 -4.05 4.08
C ILE A 67 -6.10 -5.00 2.90
N LYS A 68 -5.92 -6.29 3.16
CA LYS A 68 -5.75 -7.31 2.11
C LYS A 68 -7.00 -7.40 1.24
N ARG A 69 -8.19 -7.59 1.83
CA ARG A 69 -9.47 -7.61 1.10
C ARG A 69 -9.64 -6.37 0.23
N TRP A 70 -9.48 -5.19 0.82
CA TRP A 70 -9.65 -3.91 0.14
C TRP A 70 -8.64 -3.73 -0.99
N SER A 71 -7.35 -3.97 -0.73
CA SER A 71 -6.30 -3.79 -1.74
C SER A 71 -6.37 -4.80 -2.88
N ASP A 72 -6.70 -6.06 -2.61
CA ASP A 72 -6.85 -7.08 -3.66
C ASP A 72 -7.99 -6.70 -4.63
N MET A 73 -9.14 -6.28 -4.09
CA MET A 73 -10.26 -5.76 -4.90
C MET A 73 -9.83 -4.56 -5.76
N LEU A 74 -9.03 -3.63 -5.22
CA LEU A 74 -8.54 -2.48 -5.99
C LEU A 74 -7.55 -2.88 -7.08
N PHE A 75 -6.66 -3.84 -6.80
CA PHE A 75 -5.62 -4.29 -7.73
C PHE A 75 -6.15 -5.20 -8.84
N GLU A 76 -7.33 -5.78 -8.65
CA GLU A 76 -8.04 -6.49 -9.72
C GLU A 76 -8.66 -5.57 -10.78
N ARG A 77 -8.79 -4.27 -10.50
CA ARG A 77 -9.42 -3.33 -11.41
C ARG A 77 -8.60 -3.20 -12.72
N PRO A 78 -9.25 -3.15 -13.89
CA PRO A 78 -8.55 -3.01 -15.18
C PRO A 78 -7.61 -1.80 -15.25
N GLY A 79 -7.98 -0.69 -14.60
CA GLY A 79 -7.13 0.51 -14.54
C GLY A 79 -5.80 0.27 -13.84
N PHE A 80 -5.80 -0.44 -12.71
CA PHE A 80 -4.58 -0.79 -12.00
C PHE A 80 -3.73 -1.77 -12.82
N ARG A 81 -4.33 -2.84 -13.35
CA ARG A 81 -3.59 -3.82 -14.17
C ARG A 81 -2.91 -3.19 -15.37
N ARG A 82 -3.56 -2.25 -16.08
CA ARG A 82 -2.95 -1.50 -17.18
C ARG A 82 -1.80 -0.60 -16.69
N ALA A 83 -1.96 0.09 -15.58
CA ALA A 83 -0.90 0.95 -15.03
C ALA A 83 0.35 0.14 -14.66
N ILE A 84 0.16 -1.03 -14.05
CA ILE A 84 1.26 -1.95 -13.72
C ILE A 84 1.92 -2.51 -14.98
N ALA A 85 1.13 -2.95 -15.97
CA ALA A 85 1.68 -3.42 -17.24
C ALA A 85 2.55 -2.34 -17.91
N ASN A 86 2.08 -1.09 -17.94
CA ASN A 86 2.84 0.04 -18.48
C ASN A 86 4.13 0.32 -17.71
N ARG A 87 4.12 0.23 -16.37
CA ARG A 87 5.33 0.41 -15.53
C ARG A 87 6.47 -0.54 -15.94
N PHE A 88 6.14 -1.78 -16.31
CA PHE A 88 7.14 -2.77 -16.72
C PHE A 88 7.52 -2.69 -18.20
N MET A 89 6.68 -2.10 -19.04
CA MET A 89 6.98 -1.88 -20.46
C MET A 89 7.81 -0.61 -20.70
N ASN A 90 7.69 0.39 -19.83
CA ASN A 90 8.44 1.65 -19.90
C ASN A 90 9.26 1.85 -18.62
N PRO A 91 10.43 1.19 -18.50
CA PRO A 91 11.39 1.46 -17.44
C PRO A 91 12.13 2.75 -17.81
N GLU A 92 11.54 3.91 -17.55
CA GLU A 92 12.31 5.16 -17.51
C GLU A 92 13.34 5.13 -16.37
#